data_AF-A0A1C5XSS2-F1
#
_entry.id   AF-A0A1C5XSS2-F1
#
_cell.length_a   1.000
_cell.length_b   1.000
_cell.length_c   1.000
_cell.angle_alpha   90.00
_cell.angle_beta   90.00
_cell.angle_gamma   90.00
#
_symmetry.space_group_name_H-M   'P 1'
#
loop_
_entity.id
_entity.type
_entity.pdbx_description
1 polymer ?
#
loop_
_entity_poly.entity_id
_entity_poly.type
_entity_poly.pdbx_seq_one_letter_code
_entity_poly.pdbx_strand_id
1 'polypeptide(L)'
;MKQYHKLVRDRIPEIIEADGKTCICETLSDDDYITLLDQKLNEELLEYQESKSLEELADLLEVMQAVVKARGWTLEELEKVRAAKAAKRGGFGKKILLKEVCSPSDYQVLALKILNNQNIIIEKIPPQMLNTYYWLQDNLHLRNVARDLEYRRKFAGYYRMRFVSQQYRDSFFSLFEAIKNDPDISFVDVARQLSQVDGRHEFSFISKMLHTIDPSRPIYDSQVDQALQIHRTYLPNIDAKIWQDEEILKQISFVYRCLEAASEMVEPLVAFDRIIPNRTMSIAKKLDFLLWALGGIEKK
;
A
#
# COMPACT_ATOMS: atom_id res chain seq x y z
N MET A 1 11.61 -16.95 45.94
CA MET A 1 12.71 -17.33 45.05
C MET A 1 12.27 -17.06 43.62
N LYS A 2 13.06 -16.36 42.81
CA LYS A 2 12.76 -16.15 41.39
C LYS A 2 13.52 -17.21 40.59
N GLN A 3 12.80 -17.98 39.79
CA GLN A 3 13.41 -18.99 38.92
C GLN A 3 13.76 -18.33 37.58
N TYR A 4 14.95 -18.67 37.07
CA TYR A 4 15.44 -18.22 35.78
C TYR A 4 15.83 -19.45 34.97
N HIS A 5 15.49 -19.45 33.69
CA HIS A 5 15.90 -20.46 32.73
C HIS A 5 16.45 -19.73 31.51
N LYS A 6 17.67 -19.21 31.65
CA LYS A 6 18.34 -18.45 30.60
C LYS A 6 19.85 -18.71 30.61
N LEU A 7 20.44 -18.63 29.43
CA LEU A 7 21.88 -18.64 29.27
C LEU A 7 22.47 -17.32 29.75
N VAL A 8 23.53 -17.36 30.55
CA VAL A 8 24.23 -16.17 31.06
C VAL A 8 25.71 -16.25 30.67
N ARG A 9 26.40 -15.10 30.67
CA ARG A 9 27.86 -15.08 30.47
C ARG A 9 28.57 -15.77 31.63
N ASP A 10 29.74 -16.30 31.35
CA ASP A 10 30.54 -17.11 32.28
C ASP A 10 30.77 -16.45 33.63
N ARG A 11 30.93 -15.11 33.65
CA ARG A 11 31.23 -14.34 34.87
C ARG A 11 30.00 -13.86 35.67
N ILE A 12 28.80 -14.16 35.21
CA ILE A 12 27.56 -13.71 35.86
C ILE A 12 27.36 -14.35 37.23
N PRO A 13 27.62 -15.65 37.44
CA PRO A 13 27.55 -16.26 38.77
C PRO A 13 28.43 -15.53 39.80
N GLU A 14 29.67 -15.22 39.46
CA GLU A 14 30.61 -14.52 40.36
C GLU A 14 30.17 -13.09 40.67
N ILE A 15 29.56 -12.40 39.70
CA ILE A 15 28.98 -11.07 39.91
C ILE A 15 27.80 -11.15 40.88
N ILE A 16 26.92 -12.15 40.75
CA ILE A 16 25.79 -12.36 41.66
C ILE A 16 26.26 -12.66 43.09
N GLU A 17 27.30 -13.49 43.23
CA GLU A 17 27.90 -13.81 44.53
C GLU A 17 28.58 -12.62 45.18
N ALA A 18 29.30 -11.80 44.40
CA ALA A 18 29.93 -10.57 44.89
C ALA A 18 28.89 -9.54 45.41
N ASP A 19 27.67 -9.56 44.86
CA ASP A 19 26.52 -8.79 45.34
C ASP A 19 25.86 -9.36 46.61
N GLY A 20 26.45 -10.40 47.22
CA GLY A 20 25.96 -11.05 48.45
C GLY A 20 24.73 -11.93 48.24
N LYS A 21 24.42 -12.30 46.99
CA LYS A 21 23.32 -13.21 46.64
C LYS A 21 23.87 -14.60 46.35
N THR A 22 23.01 -15.61 46.42
CA THR A 22 23.35 -16.98 46.01
C THR A 22 22.62 -17.33 44.73
N CYS A 23 23.30 -17.96 43.77
CA CYS A 23 22.71 -18.52 42.56
C CYS A 23 22.98 -20.01 42.45
N ILE A 24 22.14 -20.71 41.68
CA ILE A 24 22.31 -22.11 41.32
C ILE A 24 22.49 -22.15 39.81
N CYS A 25 23.56 -22.77 39.35
CA CYS A 25 23.92 -22.87 37.93
C CYS A 25 24.19 -24.33 37.58
N GLU A 26 23.97 -24.69 36.32
CA GLU A 26 24.35 -25.98 35.75
C GLU A 26 25.12 -25.74 34.45
N THR A 27 26.03 -26.66 34.12
CA THR A 27 26.71 -26.66 32.82
C THR A 27 25.87 -27.45 31.83
N LEU A 28 25.57 -26.84 30.68
CA LEU A 28 24.71 -27.41 29.65
C LEU A 28 25.43 -28.49 28.82
N SER A 29 24.64 -29.40 28.24
CA SER A 29 25.11 -30.25 27.13
C SER A 29 25.27 -29.41 25.85
N ASP A 30 26.02 -29.92 24.86
CA ASP A 30 26.18 -29.22 23.58
C ASP A 30 24.83 -28.96 22.87
N ASP A 31 23.91 -29.93 22.93
CA ASP A 31 22.58 -29.83 22.32
C ASP A 31 21.69 -28.79 23.04
N ASP A 32 21.69 -28.80 24.37
CA ASP A 32 20.94 -27.82 25.18
C ASP A 32 21.54 -26.42 25.03
N TYR A 33 22.87 -26.32 24.92
CA TYR A 33 23.58 -25.07 24.71
C TYR A 33 23.20 -24.40 23.38
N ILE A 34 23.16 -25.16 22.29
CA ILE A 34 22.71 -24.63 20.98
C ILE A 34 21.26 -24.14 21.08
N THR A 35 20.40 -24.90 21.73
CA THR A 35 18.98 -24.53 21.91
C THR A 35 18.84 -23.23 22.70
N LEU A 36 19.58 -23.10 23.81
CA LEU A 36 19.55 -21.89 24.64
C LEU A 36 20.25 -20.70 23.99
N LEU A 37 21.24 -20.90 23.12
CA LEU A 37 21.84 -19.84 22.31
C LEU A 37 20.84 -19.24 21.32
N ASP A 38 20.05 -20.07 20.62
CA ASP A 38 19.02 -19.58 19.70
C ASP A 38 17.93 -18.78 20.46
N GLN A 39 17.58 -19.20 21.68
CA GLN A 39 16.70 -18.42 22.56
C GLN A 39 17.35 -17.10 22.99
N LYS A 40 18.61 -17.13 23.40
CA LYS A 40 19.37 -15.94 23.83
C LYS A 40 19.49 -14.93 22.69
N LEU A 41 19.69 -15.37 21.46
CA LEU A 41 19.73 -14.48 20.28
C LEU A 41 18.43 -13.69 20.10
N ASN A 42 17.28 -14.31 20.39
CA ASN A 42 15.99 -13.63 20.35
C ASN A 42 15.80 -12.69 21.55
N GLU A 43 16.23 -13.08 22.75
CA GLU A 43 16.25 -12.22 23.96
C GLU A 43 17.01 -10.92 23.67
N GLU A 44 18.28 -11.02 23.24
CA GLU A 44 19.12 -9.85 22.94
C GLU A 44 18.56 -8.99 21.80
N LEU A 45 17.98 -9.63 20.78
CA LEU A 45 17.33 -8.90 19.69
C LEU A 45 16.15 -8.09 20.22
N LEU A 46 15.34 -8.64 21.13
CA LEU A 46 14.22 -7.93 21.75
C LEU A 46 14.71 -6.79 22.64
N GLU A 47 15.72 -7.03 23.47
CA GLU A 47 16.32 -6.00 24.33
C GLU A 47 16.91 -4.83 23.50
N TYR A 48 17.62 -5.13 22.40
CA TYR A 48 18.03 -4.09 21.44
C TYR A 48 16.84 -3.41 20.77
N GLN A 49 15.76 -4.14 20.45
CA GLN A 49 14.58 -3.52 19.86
C GLN A 49 13.89 -2.53 20.81
N GLU A 50 13.94 -2.78 22.11
CA GLU A 50 13.39 -1.90 23.15
C GLU A 50 14.31 -0.71 23.45
N SER A 51 15.59 -0.96 23.71
CA SER A 51 16.52 0.06 24.20
C SER A 51 17.21 0.87 23.09
N LYS A 52 17.43 0.25 21.92
CA LYS A 52 18.28 0.76 20.83
C LYS A 52 19.70 1.12 21.28
N SER A 53 20.19 0.54 22.36
CA SER A 53 21.50 0.88 22.93
C SER A 53 22.66 0.19 22.20
N LEU A 54 23.87 0.72 22.39
CA LEU A 54 25.09 0.13 21.84
C LEU A 54 25.46 -1.13 22.62
N GLU A 55 25.14 -1.16 23.91
CA GLU A 55 25.38 -2.26 24.83
C GLU A 55 24.61 -3.51 24.40
N GLU A 56 23.30 -3.41 24.13
CA GLU A 56 22.53 -4.58 23.67
C GLU A 56 22.96 -5.03 22.26
N LEU A 57 23.44 -4.11 21.43
CA LEU A 57 24.01 -4.48 20.13
C LEU A 57 25.33 -5.24 20.27
N ALA A 58 26.14 -4.93 21.29
CA ALA A 58 27.34 -5.67 21.62
C ALA A 58 27.02 -7.06 22.18
N ASP A 59 25.97 -7.17 22.99
CA ASP A 59 25.50 -8.45 23.51
C ASP A 59 24.93 -9.35 22.38
N LEU A 60 24.19 -8.76 21.43
CA LEU A 60 23.77 -9.45 20.19
C LEU A 60 24.98 -9.94 19.37
N LEU A 61 26.04 -9.13 19.25
CA LEU A 61 27.27 -9.53 18.57
C LEU A 61 27.96 -10.69 19.27
N GLU A 62 28.03 -10.68 20.60
CA GLU A 62 28.62 -11.76 21.40
C GLU A 62 27.86 -13.08 21.19
N VAL A 63 26.53 -13.04 21.24
CA VAL A 63 25.70 -14.23 20.98
C VAL A 63 25.89 -14.73 19.56
N MET A 64 25.97 -13.85 18.55
CA MET A 64 26.28 -14.27 17.18
C MET A 64 27.63 -14.99 17.08
N GLN A 65 28.66 -14.53 17.80
CA GLN A 65 29.97 -15.19 17.82
C GLN A 65 29.89 -16.56 18.49
N ALA A 66 29.14 -16.69 19.59
CA ALA A 66 28.91 -17.97 20.27
C ALA A 66 28.16 -18.96 19.38
N VAL A 67 27.11 -18.52 18.69
CA VAL A 67 26.33 -19.34 17.73
C VAL A 67 27.21 -19.86 16.59
N VAL A 68 28.11 -19.02 16.06
CA VAL A 68 29.05 -19.42 15.00
C VAL A 68 29.94 -20.57 15.47
N LYS A 69 30.55 -20.43 16.66
CA LYS A 69 31.43 -21.45 17.24
C LYS A 69 30.67 -22.73 17.59
N ALA A 70 29.51 -22.61 18.25
CA ALA A 70 28.71 -23.75 18.68
C ALA A 70 28.21 -24.62 17.50
N ARG A 71 27.99 -24.00 16.34
CA ARG A 71 27.61 -24.71 15.10
C ARG A 71 28.80 -25.19 14.26
N GLY A 72 30.03 -25.05 14.77
CA GLY A 72 31.25 -25.52 14.12
C GLY A 72 31.78 -24.64 12.99
N TRP A 73 31.34 -23.38 12.92
CA TRP A 73 31.86 -22.40 11.96
C TRP A 73 32.92 -21.50 12.59
N THR A 74 33.70 -20.86 11.74
CA THR A 74 34.65 -19.81 12.12
C THR A 74 34.09 -18.42 11.83
N LEU A 75 34.56 -17.43 12.59
CA LEU A 75 34.22 -16.02 12.32
C LEU A 75 34.71 -15.58 10.94
N GLU A 76 35.82 -16.15 10.46
CA GLU A 76 36.36 -15.88 9.12
C GLU A 76 35.43 -16.41 8.01
N GLU A 77 34.81 -17.57 8.19
CA GLU A 77 33.81 -18.10 7.25
C GLU A 77 32.56 -17.21 7.20
N LEU A 78 32.05 -16.80 8.38
CA LEU A 78 30.91 -15.87 8.43
C LEU A 78 31.24 -14.56 7.71
N GLU A 79 32.43 -14.01 7.96
CA GLU A 79 32.87 -12.76 7.34
C GLU A 79 33.06 -12.89 5.83
N LYS A 80 33.61 -14.01 5.34
CA LYS A 80 33.68 -14.32 3.90
C LYS A 80 32.30 -14.34 3.25
N VAL A 81 31.32 -14.99 3.88
CA VAL A 81 29.93 -15.03 3.37
C VAL A 81 29.31 -13.63 3.37
N ARG A 82 29.51 -12.83 4.42
CA ARG A 82 29.04 -11.45 4.51
C ARG A 82 29.63 -10.59 3.39
N ALA A 83 30.95 -10.64 3.21
CA ALA A 83 31.67 -9.88 2.20
C ALA A 83 31.26 -10.26 0.76
N ALA A 84 31.10 -11.56 0.48
CA ALA A 84 30.62 -12.04 -0.83
C ALA A 84 29.20 -11.56 -1.15
N LYS A 85 28.29 -11.56 -0.16
CA LYS A 85 26.93 -10.99 -0.33
C LYS A 85 26.99 -9.49 -0.60
N ALA A 86 27.82 -8.75 0.14
CA ALA A 86 28.00 -7.32 -0.05
C ALA A 86 28.58 -6.98 -1.43
N ALA A 87 29.55 -7.75 -1.93
CA ALA A 87 30.11 -7.58 -3.27
C ALA A 87 29.08 -7.88 -4.37
N LYS A 88 28.25 -8.94 -4.19
CA LYS A 88 27.25 -9.36 -5.18
C LYS A 88 25.99 -8.49 -5.21
N ARG A 89 25.51 -8.02 -4.05
CA ARG A 89 24.19 -7.40 -3.88
C ARG A 89 24.24 -5.96 -3.33
N GLY A 90 25.43 -5.47 -2.97
CA GLY A 90 25.59 -4.24 -2.20
C GLY A 90 25.29 -4.44 -0.70
N GLY A 91 25.47 -3.37 0.07
CA GLY A 91 25.05 -3.28 1.47
C GLY A 91 23.87 -2.33 1.65
N PHE A 92 23.51 -2.04 2.91
CA PHE A 92 22.36 -1.18 3.23
C PHE A 92 22.64 0.33 3.14
N GLY A 93 23.85 0.75 2.73
CA GLY A 93 24.27 2.17 2.72
C GLY A 93 23.46 3.09 1.79
N LYS A 94 22.81 2.55 0.75
CA LYS A 94 21.96 3.32 -0.18
C LYS A 94 20.57 3.66 0.39
N LYS A 95 20.18 3.12 1.55
CA LYS A 95 18.86 3.36 2.18
C LYS A 95 17.67 3.09 1.23
N ILE A 96 17.78 2.08 0.38
CA ILE A 96 16.75 1.76 -0.62
C ILE A 96 15.61 1.00 0.06
N LEU A 97 14.41 1.56 0.00
CA LEU A 97 13.16 0.86 0.30
C LEU A 97 12.57 0.33 -1.01
N LEU A 98 12.52 -0.99 -1.17
CA LEU A 98 11.77 -1.61 -2.24
C LEU A 98 10.28 -1.47 -1.92
N LYS A 99 9.58 -0.61 -2.66
CA LYS A 99 8.13 -0.41 -2.47
C LYS A 99 7.33 -1.47 -3.24
N GLU A 100 7.70 -1.75 -4.49
CA GLU A 100 6.92 -2.58 -5.42
C GLU A 100 7.82 -3.20 -6.50
N VAL A 101 7.37 -4.30 -7.12
CA VAL A 101 8.03 -4.96 -8.27
C VAL A 101 6.95 -5.33 -9.29
N CYS A 102 6.98 -4.77 -10.51
CA CYS A 102 6.16 -5.25 -11.64
C CYS A 102 6.99 -6.24 -12.48
N SER A 103 6.42 -7.40 -12.85
CA SER A 103 6.89 -8.13 -14.03
C SER A 103 6.06 -7.69 -15.25
N PRO A 104 6.66 -7.50 -16.43
CA PRO A 104 5.91 -7.25 -17.67
C PRO A 104 4.80 -8.29 -17.90
N SER A 105 5.04 -9.54 -17.50
CA SER A 105 4.08 -10.66 -17.65
C SER A 105 2.79 -10.48 -16.86
N ASP A 106 2.80 -9.76 -15.73
CA ASP A 106 1.68 -9.76 -14.78
C ASP A 106 0.47 -9.01 -15.33
N TYR A 107 0.70 -8.03 -16.21
CA TYR A 107 -0.35 -7.24 -16.84
C TYR A 107 -0.26 -7.20 -18.36
N GLN A 108 0.66 -7.94 -18.98
CA GLN A 108 0.73 -8.06 -20.45
C GLN A 108 -0.60 -8.54 -21.03
N VAL A 109 -1.24 -9.51 -20.38
CA VAL A 109 -2.57 -10.01 -20.81
C VAL A 109 -3.62 -8.90 -20.77
N LEU A 110 -3.60 -8.06 -19.73
CA LEU A 110 -4.54 -6.94 -19.59
C LEU A 110 -4.26 -5.84 -20.63
N ALA A 111 -2.99 -5.48 -20.84
CA ALA A 111 -2.58 -4.52 -21.85
C ALA A 111 -2.97 -4.98 -23.27
N LEU A 112 -2.74 -6.26 -23.60
CA LEU A 112 -3.17 -6.87 -24.85
C LEU A 112 -4.70 -6.89 -24.99
N LYS A 113 -5.44 -7.15 -23.91
CA LYS A 113 -6.91 -7.06 -23.93
C LYS A 113 -7.36 -5.64 -24.26
N ILE A 114 -6.75 -4.61 -23.66
CA ILE A 114 -7.07 -3.21 -23.97
C ILE A 114 -6.76 -2.91 -25.45
N LEU A 115 -5.57 -3.27 -25.91
CA LEU A 115 -5.14 -3.07 -27.30
C LEU A 115 -6.09 -3.75 -28.30
N ASN A 116 -6.41 -5.03 -28.09
CA ASN A 116 -7.29 -5.79 -28.97
C ASN A 116 -8.73 -5.26 -29.00
N ASN A 117 -9.17 -4.57 -27.94
CA ASN A 117 -10.52 -4.00 -27.84
C ASN A 117 -10.53 -2.47 -28.03
N GLN A 118 -9.43 -1.85 -28.48
CA GLN A 118 -9.26 -0.40 -28.43
C GLN A 118 -10.40 0.37 -29.12
N ASN A 119 -10.86 -0.08 -30.29
CA ASN A 119 -11.90 0.62 -31.04
C ASN A 119 -13.22 0.67 -30.25
N ILE A 120 -13.63 -0.46 -29.67
CA ILE A 120 -14.85 -0.57 -28.86
C ILE A 120 -14.71 0.23 -27.56
N ILE A 121 -13.52 0.23 -26.96
CA ILE A 121 -13.22 1.01 -25.76
C ILE A 121 -13.36 2.50 -26.04
N ILE A 122 -12.76 3.00 -27.12
CA ILE A 122 -12.78 4.42 -27.50
C ILE A 122 -14.21 4.87 -27.83
N GLU A 123 -15.00 4.06 -28.53
CA GLU A 123 -16.42 4.34 -28.80
C GLU A 123 -17.27 4.52 -27.53
N LYS A 124 -16.91 3.84 -26.43
CA LYS A 124 -17.59 3.98 -25.12
C LYS A 124 -17.22 5.25 -24.36
N ILE A 125 -16.22 6.00 -24.81
CA ILE A 125 -15.72 7.21 -24.15
C ILE A 125 -16.04 8.42 -25.05
N PRO A 126 -17.32 8.86 -25.11
CA PRO A 126 -17.70 9.95 -26.00
C PRO A 126 -17.13 11.30 -25.51
N PRO A 127 -16.82 12.25 -26.41
CA PRO A 127 -16.28 13.56 -26.04
C PRO A 127 -17.12 14.31 -24.99
N GLN A 128 -18.45 14.16 -24.99
CA GLN A 128 -19.33 14.81 -24.01
C GLN A 128 -19.07 14.34 -22.57
N MET A 129 -18.69 13.07 -22.39
CA MET A 129 -18.30 12.54 -21.09
C MET A 129 -17.02 13.23 -20.59
N LEU A 130 -16.01 13.29 -21.43
CA LEU A 130 -14.73 13.93 -21.10
C LEU A 130 -14.89 15.44 -20.87
N ASN A 131 -15.74 16.12 -21.65
CA ASN A 131 -16.07 17.53 -21.42
C ASN A 131 -16.72 17.77 -20.05
N THR A 132 -17.55 16.84 -19.57
CA THR A 132 -18.13 16.93 -18.22
C THR A 132 -17.06 16.74 -17.15
N TYR A 133 -16.13 15.80 -17.36
CA TYR A 133 -14.98 15.62 -16.47
C TYR A 133 -14.10 16.88 -16.42
N TYR A 134 -13.72 17.44 -17.56
CA TYR A 134 -12.93 18.68 -17.60
C TYR A 134 -13.66 19.84 -16.95
N TRP A 135 -14.98 19.96 -17.15
CA TRP A 135 -15.75 20.99 -16.45
C TRP A 135 -15.66 20.83 -14.92
N LEU A 136 -15.73 19.61 -14.39
CA LEU A 136 -15.57 19.36 -12.95
C LEU A 136 -14.18 19.78 -12.47
N GLN A 137 -13.14 19.38 -13.20
CA GLN A 137 -11.75 19.73 -12.89
C GLN A 137 -11.51 21.25 -12.92
N ASP A 138 -11.91 21.92 -14.01
CA ASP A 138 -11.73 23.36 -14.21
C ASP A 138 -12.46 24.19 -13.13
N ASN A 139 -13.53 23.65 -12.53
CA ASN A 139 -14.39 24.37 -11.58
C ASN A 139 -14.19 23.99 -10.11
N LEU A 140 -13.40 22.95 -9.79
CA LEU A 140 -13.23 22.45 -8.42
C LEU A 140 -12.76 23.55 -7.45
N HIS A 141 -11.73 24.30 -7.84
CA HIS A 141 -11.12 25.34 -6.99
C HIS A 141 -11.75 26.73 -7.21
N LEU A 142 -12.52 26.92 -8.27
CA LEU A 142 -13.18 28.20 -8.58
C LEU A 142 -14.52 28.39 -7.85
N ARG A 143 -15.07 27.32 -7.29
CA ARG A 143 -16.41 27.28 -6.71
C ARG A 143 -16.38 26.68 -5.31
N ASN A 144 -17.34 27.06 -4.47
CA ASN A 144 -17.60 26.35 -3.23
C ASN A 144 -18.49 25.12 -3.54
N VAL A 145 -17.89 23.92 -3.58
CA VAL A 145 -18.58 22.70 -4.05
C VAL A 145 -19.62 22.19 -3.05
N ALA A 146 -19.57 22.64 -1.79
CA ALA A 146 -20.61 22.35 -0.80
C ALA A 146 -21.94 23.08 -1.11
N ARG A 147 -21.85 24.30 -1.65
CA ARG A 147 -23.00 25.20 -1.87
C ARG A 147 -23.41 25.30 -3.34
N ASP A 148 -22.53 25.04 -4.28
CA ASP A 148 -22.82 25.17 -5.71
C ASP A 148 -23.70 24.03 -6.23
N LEU A 149 -24.98 24.34 -6.48
CA LEU A 149 -25.96 23.36 -6.95
C LEU A 149 -25.65 22.82 -8.36
N GLU A 150 -25.01 23.61 -9.23
CA GLU A 150 -24.63 23.17 -10.56
C GLU A 150 -23.51 22.14 -10.49
N TYR A 151 -22.48 22.43 -9.69
CA TYR A 151 -21.35 21.53 -9.47
C TYR A 151 -21.83 20.21 -8.84
N ARG A 152 -22.63 20.31 -7.78
CA ARG A 152 -23.20 19.14 -7.10
C ARG A 152 -24.02 18.27 -8.05
N ARG A 153 -24.87 18.89 -8.89
CA ARG A 153 -25.68 18.18 -9.89
C ARG A 153 -24.80 17.51 -10.95
N LYS A 154 -23.81 18.20 -11.50
CA LYS A 154 -22.91 17.65 -12.52
C LYS A 154 -22.06 16.51 -11.97
N PHE A 155 -21.48 16.67 -10.78
CA PHE A 155 -20.70 15.62 -10.11
C PHE A 155 -21.56 14.38 -9.83
N ALA A 156 -22.73 14.57 -9.19
CA ALA A 156 -23.63 13.47 -8.85
C ALA A 156 -24.17 12.76 -10.10
N GLY A 157 -24.45 13.51 -11.18
CA GLY A 157 -24.87 12.95 -12.47
C GLY A 157 -23.77 12.14 -13.14
N TYR A 158 -22.56 12.72 -13.21
CA TYR A 158 -21.38 12.11 -13.83
C TYR A 158 -21.00 10.79 -13.14
N TYR A 159 -20.92 10.80 -11.81
CA TYR A 159 -20.55 9.63 -11.01
C TYR A 159 -21.72 8.75 -10.55
N ARG A 160 -22.95 9.04 -11.02
CA ARG A 160 -24.18 8.27 -10.75
C ARG A 160 -24.49 8.09 -9.26
N MET A 161 -24.42 9.18 -8.48
CA MET A 161 -24.65 9.21 -7.04
C MET A 161 -26.15 9.14 -6.65
N ARG A 162 -26.85 8.09 -7.09
CA ARG A 162 -28.32 7.98 -7.05
C ARG A 162 -28.87 7.43 -5.74
N PHE A 163 -28.17 6.51 -5.10
CA PHE A 163 -28.71 5.67 -4.01
C PHE A 163 -28.19 6.05 -2.61
N VAL A 164 -27.96 7.35 -2.37
CA VAL A 164 -27.52 7.89 -1.07
C VAL A 164 -28.55 8.88 -0.53
N SER A 165 -28.64 8.98 0.81
CA SER A 165 -29.53 9.93 1.48
C SER A 165 -29.12 11.37 1.22
N GLN A 166 -30.04 12.31 1.39
CA GLN A 166 -29.72 13.74 1.28
C GLN A 166 -28.67 14.16 2.33
N GLN A 167 -28.77 13.64 3.56
CA GLN A 167 -27.80 13.86 4.63
C GLN A 167 -26.39 13.40 4.24
N TYR A 168 -26.26 12.21 3.63
CA TYR A 168 -24.98 11.73 3.11
C TYR A 168 -24.46 12.65 2.00
N ARG A 169 -25.31 13.08 1.06
CA ARG A 169 -24.89 14.02 0.00
C ARG A 169 -24.38 15.34 0.56
N ASP A 170 -25.08 15.92 1.54
CA ASP A 170 -24.69 17.18 2.16
C ASP A 170 -23.37 17.05 2.92
N SER A 171 -23.19 15.94 3.66
CA SER A 171 -21.94 15.64 4.37
C SER A 171 -20.78 15.39 3.40
N PHE A 172 -21.01 14.65 2.32
CA PHE A 172 -20.03 14.38 1.27
C PHE A 172 -19.51 15.66 0.63
N PHE A 173 -20.39 16.56 0.16
CA PHE A 173 -19.94 17.79 -0.49
C PHE A 173 -19.36 18.82 0.50
N SER A 174 -19.80 18.81 1.75
CA SER A 174 -19.19 19.62 2.81
C SER A 174 -17.76 19.18 3.09
N LEU A 175 -17.53 17.86 3.23
CA LEU A 175 -16.19 17.31 3.38
C LEU A 175 -15.36 17.58 2.13
N PHE A 176 -15.90 17.36 0.93
CA PHE A 176 -15.21 17.62 -0.33
C PHE A 176 -14.71 19.07 -0.41
N GLU A 177 -15.55 20.05 -0.07
CA GLU A 177 -15.12 21.46 -0.02
C GLU A 177 -14.00 21.69 0.99
N ALA A 178 -14.05 21.05 2.16
CA ALA A 178 -13.05 21.20 3.20
C ALA A 178 -11.67 20.63 2.80
N ILE A 179 -11.64 19.52 2.07
CA ILE A 179 -10.40 18.80 1.74
C ILE A 179 -9.86 19.09 0.33
N LYS A 180 -10.60 19.80 -0.54
CA LYS A 180 -10.20 19.92 -1.96
C LYS A 180 -8.85 20.57 -2.21
N ASN A 181 -8.27 21.27 -1.23
CA ASN A 181 -6.95 21.88 -1.32
C ASN A 181 -5.85 21.07 -0.61
N ASP A 182 -6.18 19.87 -0.12
CA ASP A 182 -5.26 18.94 0.53
C ASP A 182 -5.04 17.70 -0.37
N PRO A 183 -3.98 17.69 -1.20
CA PRO A 183 -3.70 16.57 -2.09
C PRO A 183 -3.20 15.33 -1.35
N ASP A 184 -2.70 15.48 -0.12
CA ASP A 184 -2.12 14.40 0.68
C ASP A 184 -3.15 13.71 1.59
N ILE A 185 -4.42 14.16 1.53
CA ILE A 185 -5.50 13.64 2.36
C ILE A 185 -5.64 12.11 2.29
N SER A 186 -5.70 11.46 3.45
CA SER A 186 -5.78 9.99 3.53
C SER A 186 -7.16 9.48 3.09
N PHE A 187 -7.18 8.39 2.30
CA PHE A 187 -8.41 7.67 2.02
C PHE A 187 -9.07 7.16 3.30
N VAL A 188 -8.28 6.64 4.24
CA VAL A 188 -8.75 6.06 5.49
C VAL A 188 -9.47 7.11 6.34
N ASP A 189 -8.92 8.31 6.43
CA ASP A 189 -9.50 9.38 7.25
C ASP A 189 -10.83 9.88 6.66
N VAL A 190 -10.87 10.05 5.34
CA VAL A 190 -12.10 10.44 4.63
C VAL A 190 -13.17 9.35 4.76
N ALA A 191 -12.79 8.09 4.59
CA ALA A 191 -13.69 6.96 4.71
C ALA A 191 -14.27 6.84 6.13
N ARG A 192 -13.44 7.01 7.17
CA ARG A 192 -13.90 7.00 8.56
C ARG A 192 -14.91 8.11 8.84
N GLN A 193 -14.63 9.34 8.40
CA GLN A 193 -15.56 10.47 8.58
C GLN A 193 -16.91 10.21 7.90
N LEU A 194 -16.91 9.77 6.64
CA LEU A 194 -18.16 9.53 5.91
C LEU A 194 -18.91 8.28 6.40
N SER A 195 -18.20 7.28 6.94
CA SER A 195 -18.84 6.08 7.48
C SER A 195 -19.73 6.34 8.70
N GLN A 196 -19.50 7.44 9.41
CA GLN A 196 -20.33 7.88 10.54
C GLN A 196 -21.68 8.45 10.08
N VAL A 197 -21.82 8.80 8.80
CA VAL A 197 -23.05 9.36 8.24
C VAL A 197 -23.96 8.22 7.79
N ASP A 198 -25.07 8.03 8.51
CA ASP A 198 -26.07 6.98 8.26
C ASP A 198 -25.52 5.54 8.32
N GLY A 199 -24.33 5.34 8.91
CA GLY A 199 -23.65 4.04 8.94
C GLY A 199 -23.25 3.50 7.56
N ARG A 200 -23.17 4.37 6.54
CA ARG A 200 -22.92 3.97 5.15
C ARG A 200 -21.46 4.13 4.76
N HIS A 201 -20.92 3.12 4.07
CA HIS A 201 -19.57 3.15 3.52
C HIS A 201 -19.60 3.07 1.99
N GLU A 202 -19.43 4.21 1.32
CA GLU A 202 -19.53 4.34 -0.13
C GLU A 202 -18.14 4.45 -0.79
N PHE A 203 -17.40 3.34 -0.81
CA PHE A 203 -16.04 3.24 -1.35
C PHE A 203 -15.88 3.92 -2.72
N SER A 204 -16.79 3.65 -3.65
CA SER A 204 -16.70 4.19 -5.01
C SER A 204 -16.79 5.71 -5.02
N PHE A 205 -17.70 6.33 -4.26
CA PHE A 205 -17.82 7.79 -4.24
C PHE A 205 -16.63 8.46 -3.57
N ILE A 206 -16.07 7.84 -2.52
CA ILE A 206 -14.86 8.33 -1.86
C ILE A 206 -13.67 8.33 -2.83
N SER A 207 -13.42 7.23 -3.54
CA SER A 207 -12.32 7.18 -4.52
C SER A 207 -12.48 8.22 -5.64
N LYS A 208 -13.70 8.47 -6.12
CA LYS A 208 -14.02 9.49 -7.14
C LYS A 208 -13.82 10.91 -6.63
N MET A 209 -14.16 11.18 -5.37
CA MET A 209 -13.88 12.47 -4.73
C MET A 209 -12.39 12.73 -4.69
N LEU A 210 -11.61 11.77 -4.16
CA LEU A 210 -10.17 11.89 -4.02
C LEU A 210 -9.46 11.98 -5.36
N HIS A 211 -9.89 11.22 -6.37
CA HIS A 211 -9.40 11.36 -7.74
C HIS A 211 -9.72 12.74 -8.34
N THR A 212 -10.87 13.32 -7.98
CA THR A 212 -11.22 14.64 -8.50
C THR A 212 -10.30 15.72 -7.91
N ILE A 213 -9.83 15.54 -6.66
CA ILE A 213 -8.82 16.40 -6.00
C ILE A 213 -7.43 16.16 -6.59
N ASP A 214 -7.04 14.90 -6.73
CA ASP A 214 -5.76 14.48 -7.27
C ASP A 214 -5.96 13.43 -8.38
N PRO A 215 -5.89 13.82 -9.67
CA PRO A 215 -6.07 12.93 -10.81
C PRO A 215 -5.02 11.82 -10.97
N SER A 216 -4.01 11.75 -10.10
CA SER A 216 -3.08 10.61 -10.03
C SER A 216 -3.63 9.44 -9.21
N ARG A 217 -4.62 9.69 -8.33
CA ARG A 217 -5.24 8.67 -7.49
C ARG A 217 -6.15 7.75 -8.31
N PRO A 218 -6.24 6.46 -7.97
CA PRO A 218 -7.11 5.53 -8.69
C PRO A 218 -8.59 5.73 -8.35
N ILE A 219 -9.47 5.35 -9.27
CA ILE A 219 -10.90 5.24 -9.03
C ILE A 219 -11.27 3.77 -8.91
N TYR A 220 -12.12 3.46 -7.94
CA TYR A 220 -12.82 2.19 -7.88
C TYR A 220 -14.29 2.36 -8.28
N ASP A 221 -14.74 1.52 -9.22
CA ASP A 221 -16.16 1.25 -9.44
C ASP A 221 -16.38 -0.15 -10.01
N SER A 222 -17.65 -0.53 -10.21
CA SER A 222 -18.00 -1.88 -10.65
C SER A 222 -17.46 -2.27 -12.03
N GLN A 223 -17.11 -1.31 -12.89
CA GLN A 223 -16.53 -1.61 -14.19
C GLN A 223 -15.02 -1.78 -14.08
N VAL A 224 -14.33 -0.92 -13.32
CA VAL A 224 -12.91 -1.11 -13.01
C VAL A 224 -12.70 -2.44 -12.27
N ASP A 225 -13.59 -2.76 -11.32
CA ASP A 225 -13.63 -4.05 -10.63
C ASP A 225 -13.72 -5.22 -11.61
N GLN A 226 -14.67 -5.16 -12.55
CA GLN A 226 -14.82 -6.19 -13.59
C GLN A 226 -13.57 -6.32 -14.46
N ALA A 227 -12.98 -5.22 -14.93
CA ALA A 227 -11.81 -5.26 -15.80
C ALA A 227 -10.58 -5.88 -15.10
N LEU A 228 -10.45 -5.63 -13.80
CA LEU A 228 -9.31 -6.07 -13.00
C LEU A 228 -9.56 -7.37 -12.23
N GLN A 229 -10.80 -7.89 -12.26
CA GLN A 229 -11.23 -9.06 -11.50
C GLN A 229 -10.87 -8.94 -10.01
N ILE A 230 -11.28 -7.83 -9.38
CA ILE A 230 -10.89 -7.53 -8.00
C ILE A 230 -11.64 -8.46 -7.04
N HIS A 231 -10.90 -9.23 -6.26
CA HIS A 231 -11.48 -10.17 -5.31
C HIS A 231 -11.77 -9.44 -3.99
N ARG A 232 -13.05 -9.26 -3.66
CA ARG A 232 -13.49 -8.68 -2.39
C ARG A 232 -14.03 -9.77 -1.48
N THR A 233 -13.66 -9.72 -0.21
CA THR A 233 -14.22 -10.60 0.82
C THR A 233 -15.16 -9.83 1.72
N TYR A 234 -16.20 -10.50 2.21
CA TYR A 234 -17.09 -9.89 3.21
C TYR A 234 -16.32 -9.67 4.52
N LEU A 235 -16.35 -8.44 5.02
CA LEU A 235 -15.74 -8.05 6.29
C LEU A 235 -16.80 -7.50 7.24
N PRO A 236 -16.79 -7.88 8.53
CA PRO A 236 -17.89 -7.59 9.44
C PRO A 236 -17.85 -6.17 10.01
N ASN A 237 -16.66 -5.56 10.13
CA ASN A 237 -16.47 -4.25 10.73
C ASN A 237 -15.98 -3.20 9.73
N ILE A 238 -16.21 -1.93 10.03
CA ILE A 238 -15.91 -0.82 9.13
C ILE A 238 -14.41 -0.62 8.91
N ASP A 239 -13.58 -0.73 9.95
CA ASP A 239 -12.13 -0.53 9.81
C ASP A 239 -11.49 -1.57 8.90
N ALA A 240 -11.92 -2.83 8.98
CA ALA A 240 -11.47 -3.89 8.08
C ALA A 240 -11.93 -3.64 6.64
N LYS A 241 -13.16 -3.16 6.42
CA LYS A 241 -13.63 -2.75 5.09
C LYS A 241 -12.79 -1.61 4.52
N ILE A 242 -12.52 -0.59 5.32
CA ILE A 242 -11.69 0.56 4.92
C ILE A 242 -10.26 0.10 4.60
N TRP A 243 -9.70 -0.80 5.40
CA TRP A 243 -8.38 -1.37 5.14
C TRP A 243 -8.35 -2.15 3.81
N GLN A 244 -9.33 -3.03 3.56
CA GLN A 244 -9.42 -3.76 2.29
C GLN A 244 -9.55 -2.80 1.10
N ASP A 245 -10.37 -1.76 1.23
CA ASP A 245 -10.58 -0.77 0.17
C ASP A 245 -9.31 0.05 -0.10
N GLU A 246 -8.52 0.38 0.93
CA GLU A 246 -7.21 1.01 0.76
C GLU A 246 -6.23 0.09 0.00
N GLU A 247 -6.18 -1.20 0.35
CA GLU A 247 -5.37 -2.18 -0.36
C GLU A 247 -5.81 -2.35 -1.82
N ILE A 248 -7.11 -2.32 -2.10
CA ILE A 248 -7.64 -2.32 -3.47
C ILE A 248 -7.17 -1.08 -4.24
N LEU A 249 -7.22 0.12 -3.65
CA LEU A 249 -6.71 1.32 -4.31
C LEU A 249 -5.19 1.22 -4.56
N LYS A 250 -4.41 0.69 -3.63
CA LYS A 250 -2.97 0.43 -3.84
C LYS A 250 -2.76 -0.54 -5.01
N GLN A 251 -3.56 -1.62 -5.09
CA GLN A 251 -3.52 -2.58 -6.19
C GLN A 251 -3.86 -1.91 -7.54
N ILE A 252 -4.92 -1.10 -7.62
CA ILE A 252 -5.28 -0.38 -8.86
C ILE A 252 -4.16 0.59 -9.27
N SER A 253 -3.60 1.32 -8.31
CA SER A 253 -2.48 2.24 -8.56
C SER A 253 -1.25 1.51 -9.13
N PHE A 254 -0.98 0.31 -8.60
CA PHE A 254 0.08 -0.55 -9.10
C PHE A 254 -0.20 -1.01 -10.52
N VAL A 255 -1.43 -1.43 -10.83
CA VAL A 255 -1.84 -1.78 -12.20
C VAL A 255 -1.62 -0.61 -13.16
N TYR A 256 -1.97 0.62 -12.76
CA TYR A 256 -1.76 1.79 -13.62
C TYR A 256 -0.28 1.97 -13.98
N ARG A 257 0.63 1.84 -13.00
CA ARG A 257 2.07 1.92 -13.24
C ARG A 257 2.57 0.81 -14.18
N CYS A 258 2.12 -0.43 -13.98
CA CYS A 258 2.54 -1.52 -14.85
C CYS A 258 1.98 -1.36 -16.28
N LEU A 259 0.73 -0.88 -16.45
CA LEU A 259 0.15 -0.59 -17.77
C LEU A 259 0.84 0.59 -18.46
N GLU A 260 1.19 1.66 -17.73
CA GLU A 260 1.94 2.79 -18.27
C GLU A 260 3.32 2.36 -18.81
N ALA A 261 3.96 1.39 -18.16
CA ALA A 261 5.24 0.84 -18.60
C ALA A 261 5.12 -0.20 -19.75
N ALA A 262 3.90 -0.66 -20.08
CA ALA A 262 3.70 -1.70 -21.09
C ALA A 262 3.75 -1.12 -22.51
N SER A 263 4.55 -1.73 -23.38
CA SER A 263 4.70 -1.30 -24.78
C SER A 263 3.39 -1.33 -25.57
N GLU A 264 2.50 -2.26 -25.24
CA GLU A 264 1.20 -2.49 -25.83
C GLU A 264 0.21 -1.34 -25.55
N MET A 265 0.49 -0.50 -24.54
CA MET A 265 -0.36 0.63 -24.17
C MET A 265 -0.08 1.92 -24.95
N VAL A 266 1.00 1.96 -25.75
CA VAL A 266 1.34 3.16 -26.56
C VAL A 266 0.20 3.53 -27.52
N GLU A 267 -0.31 2.56 -28.28
CA GLU A 267 -1.37 2.82 -29.26
C GLU A 267 -2.73 3.19 -28.61
N PRO A 268 -3.24 2.48 -27.60
CA PRO A 268 -4.47 2.85 -26.90
C PRO A 268 -4.42 4.25 -26.26
N LEU A 269 -3.28 4.63 -25.68
CA LEU A 269 -3.12 5.96 -25.08
C LEU A 269 -3.13 7.06 -26.14
N VAL A 270 -2.47 6.84 -27.29
CA VAL A 270 -2.52 7.77 -28.43
C VAL A 270 -3.92 7.86 -29.03
N ALA A 271 -4.64 6.73 -29.13
CA ALA A 271 -6.02 6.70 -29.60
C ALA A 271 -6.94 7.51 -28.66
N PHE A 272 -6.74 7.39 -27.35
CA PHE A 272 -7.47 8.17 -26.36
C PHE A 272 -7.26 9.69 -26.54
N ASP A 273 -6.02 10.12 -26.77
CA ASP A 273 -5.70 11.54 -26.94
C ASP A 273 -6.39 12.18 -28.15
N ARG A 274 -6.78 11.38 -29.15
CA ARG A 274 -7.53 11.86 -30.32
C ARG A 274 -9.00 12.17 -30.01
N ILE A 275 -9.55 11.71 -28.88
CA ILE A 275 -10.95 11.98 -28.50
C ILE A 275 -11.13 13.48 -28.20
N ILE A 276 -10.17 14.08 -27.49
CA ILE A 276 -10.13 15.53 -27.20
C ILE A 276 -8.71 16.06 -27.44
N PRO A 277 -8.36 16.41 -28.69
CA PRO A 277 -6.99 16.79 -29.05
C PRO A 277 -6.50 18.09 -28.41
N ASN A 278 -7.41 18.93 -27.92
CA ASN A 278 -7.09 20.25 -27.35
C ASN A 278 -6.99 20.27 -25.82
N ARG A 279 -7.00 19.11 -25.16
CA ARG A 279 -6.89 19.00 -23.70
C ARG A 279 -5.92 17.88 -23.33
N THR A 280 -5.17 18.08 -22.26
CA THR A 280 -4.27 17.07 -21.68
C THR A 280 -4.91 16.40 -20.49
N MET A 281 -4.61 15.11 -20.29
CA MET A 281 -5.09 14.29 -19.18
C MET A 281 -3.93 13.47 -18.61
N SER A 282 -3.93 13.23 -17.29
CA SER A 282 -2.94 12.36 -16.66
C SER A 282 -3.03 10.95 -17.23
N ILE A 283 -1.90 10.24 -17.32
CA ILE A 283 -1.89 8.84 -17.79
C ILE A 283 -2.77 7.97 -16.89
N ALA A 284 -2.69 8.14 -15.57
CA ALA A 284 -3.57 7.46 -14.61
C ALA A 284 -5.06 7.62 -14.95
N LYS A 285 -5.51 8.83 -15.32
CA LYS A 285 -6.91 9.03 -15.70
C LYS A 285 -7.26 8.46 -17.07
N LYS A 286 -6.35 8.48 -18.05
CA LYS A 286 -6.56 7.76 -19.31
C LYS A 286 -6.75 6.26 -19.04
N LEU A 287 -5.88 5.68 -18.21
CA LEU A 287 -5.96 4.26 -17.83
C LEU A 287 -7.25 3.93 -17.08
N ASP A 288 -7.70 4.79 -16.17
CA ASP A 288 -9.01 4.66 -15.52
C ASP A 288 -10.16 4.54 -16.53
N PHE A 289 -10.22 5.43 -17.53
CA PHE A 289 -11.25 5.37 -18.56
C PHE A 289 -11.16 4.12 -19.43
N LEU A 290 -9.95 3.70 -19.81
CA LEU A 290 -9.74 2.49 -20.61
C LEU A 290 -10.20 1.24 -19.85
N LEU A 291 -9.86 1.13 -18.56
CA LEU A 291 -10.28 0.03 -17.69
C LEU A 291 -11.78 0.04 -17.42
N TRP A 292 -12.35 1.22 -17.12
CA TRP A 292 -13.79 1.39 -16.98
C TRP A 292 -14.53 0.92 -18.25
N ALA A 293 -14.11 1.39 -19.43
CA ALA A 293 -14.73 1.00 -20.68
C ALA A 293 -14.59 -0.50 -20.97
N LEU A 294 -13.40 -1.08 -20.72
CA LEU A 294 -13.13 -2.51 -20.86
C LEU A 294 -14.06 -3.35 -19.98
N GLY A 295 -14.16 -3.04 -18.68
CA GLY A 295 -15.03 -3.79 -17.77
C GLY A 295 -16.51 -3.64 -18.13
N GLY A 296 -16.89 -2.50 -18.70
CA GLY A 296 -18.22 -2.33 -19.30
C GLY A 296 -18.47 -3.20 -20.54
N ILE A 297 -17.43 -3.63 -21.27
CA ILE A 297 -17.54 -4.57 -22.42
C ILE A 297 -17.72 -5.99 -21.90
N GLU A 298 -16.94 -6.39 -20.91
CA GLU A 298 -16.93 -7.75 -20.33
C GLU A 298 -18.19 -8.08 -19.53
N LYS A 299 -18.97 -7.08 -19.09
CA LYS A 299 -20.21 -7.25 -18.33
C LYS A 299 -21.43 -7.70 -19.17
N LYS A 300 -21.21 -8.26 -20.36
CA LYS A 300 -22.27 -8.76 -21.26
C LYS A 300 -22.45 -10.26 -21.11
#